data_AF-A0A631NN97-F1
#
_entry.id   AF-A0A631NN97-F1
#
_cell.length_a   1.000
_cell.length_b   1.000
_cell.length_c   1.000
_cell.angle_alpha   90.00
_cell.angle_beta   90.00
_cell.angle_gamma   90.00
#
_symmetry.space_group_name_H-M   'P 1'
#
loop_
_entity.id
_entity.type
_entity.pdbx_description
1 polymer ?
#
loop_
_entity_poly.entity_id
_entity_poly.type
_entity_poly.pdbx_seq_one_letter_code
_entity_poly.pdbx_strand_id
1 'polypeptide(L)'
;ALVPLIQPPIMKALTSETERKIRMVQLRTVSKREKILFPVVLLMLVALLLPDAAPLLGMFCFGNLMRESGVVERLSDTVQNGLINIVTIFLGLSVGAKLVADKFLQPQTLGILLLGVIAFGIGTAAGVLM
;
A
#
# COMPACT_ATOMS: atom_id res chain seq x y z
N ALA A 1 8.84 3.99 7.46
CA ALA A 1 10.21 4.46 7.79
C ALA A 1 11.14 3.35 8.32
N LEU A 2 10.66 2.37 9.11
CA LEU A 2 11.52 1.30 9.66
C LEU A 2 11.79 0.13 8.71
N VAL A 3 11.08 0.06 7.57
CA VAL A 3 11.21 -1.03 6.58
C VAL A 3 12.65 -1.23 6.12
N PRO A 4 13.46 -0.21 5.77
CA PRO A 4 14.86 -0.40 5.38
C PRO A 4 15.77 -0.94 6.49
N LEU A 5 15.37 -0.84 7.76
CA LEU A 5 16.13 -1.39 8.90
C LEU A 5 15.76 -2.85 9.16
N ILE A 6 14.47 -3.19 9.07
CA ILE A 6 13.92 -4.51 9.42
C ILE A 6 14.08 -5.51 8.25
N GLN A 7 13.84 -5.06 7.02
CA GLN A 7 13.74 -5.95 5.85
C GLN A 7 15.09 -6.57 5.44
N PRO A 8 16.23 -5.83 5.37
CA PRO A 8 17.49 -6.41 4.90
C PRO A 8 18.06 -7.53 5.78
N PRO A 9 18.02 -7.47 7.13
CA PRO A 9 18.41 -8.59 7.98
C PRO A 9 17.61 -9.87 7.71
N ILE A 10 16.30 -9.76 7.48
CA ILE A 10 15.43 -10.91 7.18
C ILE A 10 15.78 -11.51 5.83
N MET A 11 15.97 -10.67 4.80
CA MET A 11 16.45 -11.14 3.50
C MET A 11 17.80 -11.84 3.63
N LYS A 12 18.72 -11.28 4.43
CA LYS A 12 20.04 -11.87 4.71
C LYS A 12 19.94 -13.24 5.39
N ALA A 13 18.98 -13.42 6.28
CA ALA A 13 18.78 -14.64 7.05
C ALA A 13 18.07 -15.77 6.28
N LEU A 14 17.13 -15.44 5.39
CA LEU A 14 16.25 -16.44 4.74
C LEU A 14 16.63 -16.79 3.30
N THR A 15 17.21 -15.88 2.54
CA THR A 15 17.52 -16.13 1.12
C THR A 15 18.98 -16.53 0.92
N SER A 16 19.27 -17.38 -0.06
CA SER A 16 20.65 -17.77 -0.40
C SER A 16 21.33 -16.76 -1.34
N GLU A 17 22.66 -16.76 -1.41
CA GLU A 17 23.37 -15.91 -2.37
C GLU A 17 23.08 -16.25 -3.84
N THR A 18 22.78 -17.52 -4.12
CA THR A 18 22.44 -18.00 -5.46
C THR A 18 21.10 -17.46 -5.93
N GLU A 19 20.08 -17.49 -5.06
CA GLU A 19 18.75 -16.90 -5.33
C GLU A 19 18.84 -15.38 -5.58
N ARG A 20 19.63 -14.66 -4.79
CA ARG A 20 19.80 -13.20 -4.94
C ARG A 20 20.46 -12.80 -6.27
N LYS A 21 21.17 -13.72 -6.93
CA LYS A 21 21.88 -13.48 -8.20
C LYS A 21 21.03 -13.87 -9.43
N ILE A 22 19.80 -14.35 -9.22
CA ILE A 22 18.86 -14.66 -10.32
C ILE A 22 18.61 -13.39 -11.15
N ARG A 23 18.72 -13.52 -12.48
CA ARG A 23 18.45 -12.43 -13.42
C ARG A 23 16.95 -12.33 -13.67
N MET A 24 16.36 -11.20 -13.28
CA MET A 24 14.97 -10.90 -13.62
C MET A 24 14.83 -10.59 -15.10
N VAL A 25 13.87 -11.24 -15.77
CA VAL A 25 13.54 -10.95 -17.16
C VAL A 25 12.91 -9.57 -17.28
N GLN A 26 13.07 -8.94 -18.45
CA GLN A 26 12.42 -7.67 -18.72
C GLN A 26 10.90 -7.82 -18.69
N LEU A 27 10.23 -6.79 -18.17
CA LEU A 27 8.77 -6.78 -18.08
C LEU A 27 8.15 -6.84 -19.48
N ARG A 28 7.02 -7.55 -19.59
CA ARG A 28 6.23 -7.59 -20.83
C ARG A 28 5.72 -6.18 -21.19
N THR A 29 5.54 -5.93 -22.48
CA THR A 29 4.85 -4.72 -22.94
C THR A 29 3.36 -4.83 -22.60
N VAL A 30 2.90 -3.99 -21.68
CA VAL A 30 1.49 -3.94 -21.30
C VAL A 30 0.76 -2.94 -22.20
N SER A 31 -0.30 -3.39 -22.86
CA SER A 31 -1.07 -2.52 -23.74
C SER A 31 -1.79 -1.41 -22.96
N LYS A 32 -2.03 -0.24 -23.59
CA LYS A 32 -2.75 0.85 -22.94
C LYS A 32 -4.17 0.43 -22.53
N ARG A 33 -4.83 -0.39 -23.35
CA ARG A 33 -6.16 -0.93 -23.06
C ARG A 33 -6.14 -1.84 -21.83
N GLU A 34 -5.13 -2.70 -21.69
CA GLU A 34 -4.98 -3.58 -20.53
C GLU A 34 -4.84 -2.78 -19.22
N LYS A 35 -4.06 -1.70 -19.22
CA LYS A 35 -3.93 -0.82 -18.05
C LYS A 35 -5.25 -0.15 -17.65
N ILE A 36 -6.06 0.26 -18.64
CA ILE A 36 -7.37 0.89 -18.40
C ILE A 36 -8.39 -0.13 -17.89
N LEU A 37 -8.42 -1.35 -18.45
CA LEU A 37 -9.38 -2.38 -18.06
C LEU A 37 -9.04 -3.02 -16.70
N PHE A 38 -7.77 -3.07 -16.32
CA PHE A 38 -7.32 -3.66 -15.05
C PHE A 38 -8.10 -3.18 -13.82
N PRO A 39 -8.21 -1.87 -13.51
CA PRO A 39 -8.95 -1.40 -12.34
C PRO A 39 -10.45 -1.71 -12.42
N VAL A 40 -11.04 -1.76 -13.63
CA VAL A 40 -12.46 -2.09 -13.81
C VAL A 40 -12.73 -3.55 -13.50
N VAL A 41 -11.91 -4.45 -14.05
CA VAL A 41 -12.01 -5.89 -13.79
C VAL A 41 -11.75 -6.19 -12.31
N LEU A 42 -10.73 -5.55 -11.71
CA LEU A 42 -10.44 -5.69 -10.29
C LEU A 42 -11.63 -5.24 -9.43
N LEU A 43 -12.24 -4.10 -9.74
CA LEU A 43 -13.40 -3.61 -9.00
C LEU A 43 -14.61 -4.55 -9.10
N MET A 44 -14.90 -5.08 -10.29
CA MET A 44 -15.98 -6.06 -10.46
C MET A 44 -15.71 -7.34 -9.66
N LEU A 45 -14.47 -7.83 -9.67
CA LEU A 45 -14.08 -9.02 -8.92
C LEU A 45 -14.21 -8.81 -7.40
N VAL A 46 -13.80 -7.64 -6.90
CA VAL A 46 -13.98 -7.26 -5.49
C VAL A 46 -15.46 -7.14 -5.13
N ALA A 47 -16.26 -6.48 -5.96
CA ALA A 47 -17.69 -6.32 -5.70
C ALA A 47 -18.44 -7.67 -5.62
N LEU A 48 -18.01 -8.67 -6.37
CA LEU A 48 -18.61 -10.00 -6.37
C LEU A 48 -18.11 -10.90 -5.23
N LEU A 49 -16.82 -10.86 -4.91
CA LEU A 49 -16.20 -11.79 -3.94
C LEU A 49 -16.07 -11.23 -2.53
N LEU A 50 -15.83 -9.92 -2.38
CA LEU A 50 -15.55 -9.28 -1.10
C LEU A 50 -16.08 -7.83 -1.10
N PRO A 51 -17.41 -7.64 -0.99
CA PRO A 51 -18.03 -6.31 -1.07
C PRO A 51 -17.57 -5.38 0.06
N ASP A 52 -17.16 -5.90 1.21
CA ASP A 52 -16.65 -5.09 2.33
C ASP A 52 -15.34 -4.35 1.98
N ALA A 53 -14.57 -4.85 1.01
CA ALA A 53 -13.36 -4.18 0.50
C ALA A 53 -13.65 -3.19 -0.63
N ALA A 54 -14.88 -3.14 -1.15
CA ALA A 54 -15.28 -2.26 -2.25
C ALA A 54 -15.03 -0.76 -1.98
N PRO A 55 -15.28 -0.17 -0.79
CA PRO A 55 -15.00 1.25 -0.58
C PRO A 55 -13.51 1.58 -0.67
N LEU A 56 -12.63 0.71 -0.18
CA LEU A 56 -11.18 0.92 -0.23
C LEU A 56 -10.64 0.70 -1.65
N LEU A 57 -10.92 -0.47 -2.22
CA LEU A 57 -10.41 -0.85 -3.54
C LEU A 57 -11.09 -0.06 -4.66
N GLY A 58 -12.34 0.36 -4.50
CA GLY A 58 -13.04 1.24 -5.43
C GLY A 58 -12.41 2.62 -5.53
N MET A 59 -12.15 3.27 -4.39
CA MET A 59 -11.46 4.57 -4.40
C MET A 59 -10.04 4.47 -4.95
N PHE A 60 -9.34 3.36 -4.66
CA PHE A 60 -8.03 3.07 -5.27
C PHE A 60 -8.13 2.89 -6.79
N CYS A 61 -9.07 2.06 -7.28
CA CYS A 61 -9.27 1.80 -8.71
C CYS A 61 -9.72 3.05 -9.46
N PHE A 62 -10.50 3.93 -8.84
CA PHE A 62 -10.88 5.22 -9.42
C PHE A 62 -9.65 6.13 -9.63
N GLY A 63 -8.76 6.22 -8.64
CA GLY A 63 -7.48 6.91 -8.78
C GLY A 63 -6.62 6.34 -9.92
N ASN A 64 -6.55 5.01 -10.00
CA ASN A 64 -5.81 4.31 -11.07
C ASN A 64 -6.41 4.60 -12.45
N LEU A 65 -7.74 4.54 -12.57
CA LEU A 65 -8.44 4.83 -13.83
C LEU A 65 -8.25 6.27 -14.28
N MET A 66 -8.27 7.26 -13.38
CA MET A 66 -7.98 8.66 -13.74
C MET A 66 -6.57 8.82 -14.31
N ARG A 67 -5.58 8.15 -13.71
CA ARG A 67 -4.19 8.17 -14.18
C ARG A 67 -4.03 7.46 -15.53
N GLU A 68 -4.69 6.31 -15.71
CA GLU A 68 -4.53 5.50 -16.92
C GLU A 68 -5.45 5.92 -18.08
N SER A 69 -6.57 6.61 -17.82
CA SER A 69 -7.50 7.02 -18.87
C SER A 69 -6.92 8.11 -19.80
N GLY A 70 -6.07 9.00 -19.28
CA GLY A 70 -5.39 10.05 -20.08
C GLY A 70 -6.29 11.18 -20.60
N VAL A 71 -7.61 11.11 -20.40
CA VAL A 71 -8.57 12.17 -20.80
C VAL A 71 -8.90 13.13 -19.65
N VAL A 72 -8.45 12.81 -18.43
CA VAL A 72 -8.74 13.55 -17.19
C VAL A 72 -7.45 14.02 -16.50
N GLU A 73 -6.46 14.48 -17.28
CA GLU A 73 -5.14 14.89 -16.77
C GLU A 73 -5.25 15.90 -15.61
N ARG A 74 -6.06 16.94 -15.77
CA ARG A 74 -6.30 17.95 -14.73
C ARG A 74 -6.81 17.36 -13.42
N LEU A 75 -7.72 16.37 -13.50
CA LEU A 75 -8.25 15.70 -12.31
C LEU A 75 -7.19 14.81 -11.68
N SER A 76 -6.47 14.00 -12.48
CA SER A 76 -5.39 13.15 -11.98
C SER A 76 -4.31 13.98 -11.28
N ASP A 77 -3.88 15.09 -11.87
CA ASP A 77 -2.89 16.00 -11.29
C ASP A 77 -3.38 16.69 -10.02
N THR A 78 -4.65 17.12 -10.01
CA THR A 78 -5.25 17.73 -8.81
C THR A 78 -5.35 16.71 -7.69
N VAL A 79 -5.73 15.47 -7.98
CA VAL A 79 -5.87 14.41 -6.98
C VAL A 79 -4.50 14.07 -6.37
N GLN A 80 -3.48 13.80 -7.20
CA GLN A 80 -2.17 13.35 -6.70
C GLN A 80 -1.38 14.45 -5.98
N ASN A 81 -1.63 15.73 -6.30
CA ASN A 81 -0.93 16.86 -5.70
C ASN A 81 -1.84 17.64 -4.75
N GLY A 82 -2.70 18.51 -5.29
CA GLY A 82 -3.44 19.50 -4.51
C GLY A 82 -4.37 18.87 -3.47
N LEU A 83 -5.19 17.92 -3.88
CA LEU A 83 -6.18 17.29 -3.02
C LEU A 83 -5.51 16.43 -1.94
N ILE A 84 -4.56 15.56 -2.31
CA ILE A 84 -3.84 14.72 -1.34
C ILE A 84 -3.11 15.58 -0.32
N ASN A 85 -2.48 16.69 -0.70
CA ASN A 85 -1.81 17.58 0.26
C ASN A 85 -2.79 18.17 1.28
N ILE A 86 -3.96 18.64 0.83
CA ILE A 86 -4.99 19.20 1.73
C ILE A 86 -5.55 18.12 2.66
N VAL A 87 -5.95 16.97 2.11
CA VAL A 87 -6.56 15.89 2.90
C VAL A 87 -5.55 15.28 3.88
N THR A 88 -4.27 15.19 3.50
CA THR A 88 -3.20 14.70 4.39
C THR A 88 -3.01 15.60 5.60
N ILE A 89 -3.10 16.93 5.43
CA ILE A 89 -3.06 17.87 6.55
C ILE A 89 -4.22 17.60 7.51
N PHE A 90 -5.45 17.56 7.00
CA PHE A 90 -6.63 17.31 7.86
C PHE A 90 -6.59 15.94 8.53
N LEU A 91 -6.15 14.90 7.82
CA LEU A 91 -5.98 13.57 8.38
C LEU A 91 -4.91 13.58 9.48
N GLY A 92 -3.77 14.24 9.24
CA GLY A 92 -2.69 14.37 10.21
C GLY A 92 -3.14 15.06 11.50
N LEU A 93 -3.87 16.18 11.39
CA LEU A 93 -4.46 16.84 12.55
C LEU A 93 -5.49 15.96 13.26
N SER A 94 -6.35 15.26 12.51
CA SER A 94 -7.39 14.40 13.06
C SER A 94 -6.82 13.19 13.81
N VAL A 95 -5.75 12.58 13.28
CA VAL A 95 -5.02 11.49 13.95
C VAL A 95 -4.26 12.03 15.16
N GLY A 96 -3.58 13.18 15.04
CA GLY A 96 -2.90 13.84 16.14
C GLY A 96 -3.82 14.21 17.29
N ALA A 97 -5.06 14.63 17.00
CA ALA A 97 -6.08 14.93 18.00
C ALA A 97 -6.50 13.70 18.83
N LYS A 98 -6.22 12.46 18.36
CA LYS A 98 -6.45 11.23 19.13
C LYS A 98 -5.27 10.84 20.02
N LEU A 99 -4.13 11.52 19.94
CA LEU A 99 -2.93 11.28 20.76
C LEU A 99 -3.00 11.95 22.15
N VAL A 100 -4.19 12.00 22.74
CA VAL A 100 -4.38 12.49 24.10
C VAL A 100 -3.80 11.50 25.11
N ALA A 101 -3.29 11.99 26.24
CA ALA A 101 -2.48 11.19 27.18
C ALA A 101 -3.20 9.93 27.69
N ASP A 102 -4.50 10.01 27.93
CA ASP A 102 -5.34 8.90 28.38
C ASP A 102 -5.52 7.81 27.32
N LYS A 103 -5.34 8.12 26.03
CA LYS A 103 -5.41 7.17 24.90
C LYS A 103 -4.03 6.65 24.49
N PHE A 104 -2.99 7.46 24.64
CA PHE A 104 -1.64 7.09 24.22
C PHE A 104 -0.85 6.37 25.31
N LEU A 105 -0.94 6.81 26.57
CA LEU A 105 -0.21 6.21 27.70
C LEU A 105 -0.99 5.04 28.31
N GLN A 106 -1.37 4.09 27.45
CA GLN A 106 -2.05 2.87 27.85
C GLN A 106 -1.13 1.66 27.62
N PRO A 107 -1.15 0.63 28.47
CA PRO A 107 -0.35 -0.58 28.24
C PRO A 107 -0.67 -1.25 26.89
N GLN A 108 -1.88 -1.05 26.36
CA GLN A 108 -2.29 -1.52 25.03
C GLN A 108 -1.44 -0.90 23.90
N THR A 109 -1.02 0.36 24.01
CA THR A 109 -0.25 1.02 22.95
C THR A 109 1.16 0.45 22.83
N LEU A 110 1.77 0.08 23.95
CA LEU A 110 3.04 -0.66 23.95
C LEU A 110 2.91 -2.00 23.19
N GLY A 111 1.79 -2.71 23.40
CA GLY A 111 1.47 -3.92 22.66
C GLY A 111 1.39 -3.68 21.15
N ILE A 112 0.72 -2.61 20.70
CA ILE A 112 0.62 -2.25 19.28
C ILE A 112 2.01 -1.98 18.68
N LEU A 113 2.87 -1.23 19.40
CA LEU A 113 4.21 -0.91 18.92
C LEU A 113 5.08 -2.16 18.74
N LEU A 114 5.08 -3.06 19.71
CA LEU A 114 5.86 -4.30 19.65
C LEU A 114 5.32 -5.26 18.59
N LEU A 115 4.00 -5.46 18.54
CA LEU A 115 3.36 -6.30 17.53
C LEU A 115 3.57 -5.76 16.11
N GLY A 116 3.60 -4.44 15.93
CA GLY A 116 3.86 -3.82 14.62
C GLY A 116 5.22 -4.22 14.04
N VAL A 117 6.28 -4.23 14.86
CA VAL A 117 7.62 -4.64 14.42
C VAL A 117 7.64 -6.12 14.03
N ILE A 118 7.02 -6.98 14.85
CA ILE A 118 6.93 -8.42 14.58
C ILE A 118 6.09 -8.69 13.32
N ALA A 119 4.99 -7.98 13.14
CA ALA A 119 4.12 -8.11 11.96
C ALA A 119 4.87 -7.80 10.66
N PHE A 120 5.68 -6.73 10.63
CA PHE A 120 6.56 -6.46 9.48
C PHE A 120 7.59 -7.58 9.26
N GLY A 121 8.12 -8.14 10.34
CA GLY A 121 9.08 -9.24 10.27
C GLY A 121 8.46 -10.49 9.63
N ILE A 122 7.30 -10.93 10.14
CA ILE A 122 6.58 -12.09 9.62
C ILE A 122 6.12 -11.84 8.18
N GLY A 123 5.58 -10.66 7.87
CA GLY A 123 5.15 -10.32 6.50
C GLY A 123 6.30 -10.37 5.49
N THR A 124 7.49 -9.87 5.87
CA THR A 124 8.69 -9.96 5.03
C THR A 124 9.13 -11.41 4.86
N ALA A 125 9.15 -12.20 5.94
CA ALA A 125 9.56 -13.60 5.90
C ALA A 125 8.61 -14.44 5.04
N ALA A 126 7.29 -14.28 5.22
CA ALA A 126 6.29 -14.95 4.40
C ALA A 126 6.40 -14.55 2.92
N GLY A 127 6.65 -13.27 2.64
CA GLY A 127 6.81 -12.77 1.27
C GLY A 127 8.03 -13.29 0.53
N VAL A 128 9.11 -13.66 1.23
CA VAL A 128 10.29 -14.30 0.59
C VAL A 128 10.18 -15.83 0.51
N LEU A 129 9.28 -16.43 1.28
CA LEU A 129 9.01 -17.88 1.25
C LEU A 129 7.97 -18.26 0.18
N MET A 130 7.16 -17.30 -0.27
CA MET A 130 6.14 -17.46 -1.32
C MET A 130 6.75 -17.28 -2.71
#